data_AF-A0A8T4UU22-F1
#
_entry.id   AF-A0A8T4UU22-F1
#
_cell.length_a   1.000
_cell.length_b   1.000
_cell.length_c   1.000
_cell.angle_alpha   90.00
_cell.angle_beta   90.00
_cell.angle_gamma   90.00
#
_symmetry.space_group_name_H-M   'P 1'
#
loop_
_entity.id
_entity.type
_entity.pdbx_description
1 polymer ?
#
loop_
_entity_poly.entity_id
_entity_poly.type
_entity_poly.pdbx_seq_one_letter_code
_entity_poly.pdbx_strand_id
1 'polypeptide(L)' 'MDLDKSICNLPIIGKIFTRLYNYFRKHILFTDLIHITFGLGLGLLIANKFIIGGIILLIIGILGHIYAYIKG' A
#
# COMPACT_ATOMS: atom_id res chain seq x y z
N MET A 1 -24.55 2.89 3.58
CA MET A 1 -23.70 4.05 3.26
C MET A 1 -22.45 3.49 2.60
N ASP A 2 -22.20 3.78 1.32
CA ASP A 2 -20.99 3.31 0.61
C ASP A 2 -19.78 4.04 1.19
N LEU A 3 -19.08 3.39 2.13
CA LEU A 3 -17.90 3.93 2.80
C LEU A 3 -16.85 4.38 1.77
N ASP A 4 -16.71 3.63 0.68
CA ASP A 4 -15.80 3.92 -0.44
C ASP A 4 -16.13 5.25 -1.11
N LYS A 5 -17.42 5.52 -1.39
CA LYS A 5 -17.85 6.80 -1.98
C LYS A 5 -17.63 7.95 -1.01
N SER A 6 -17.88 7.74 0.28
CA SER A 6 -17.65 8.76 1.30
C SER A 6 -16.16 9.12 1.44
N ILE A 7 -15.26 8.15 1.36
CA ILE A 7 -13.81 8.37 1.43
C ILE A 7 -13.30 9.05 0.16
N CYS A 8 -13.76 8.64 -1.02
CA CYS A 8 -13.40 9.26 -2.30
C CYS A 8 -13.88 10.72 -2.43
N ASN A 9 -14.92 11.13 -1.69
CA ASN A 9 -15.42 12.51 -1.71
C ASN A 9 -14.65 13.47 -0.79
N LEU A 10 -13.67 13.00 -0.02
CA LEU A 10 -12.79 13.86 0.78
C LEU A 10 -11.77 14.58 -0.11
N PRO A 11 -11.45 15.86 0.15
CA PRO A 11 -10.70 16.69 -0.78
C PRO A 11 -9.30 16.15 -1.08
N ILE A 12 -8.50 15.91 -0.04
CA ILE A 12 -7.12 15.44 -0.17
C ILE A 12 -7.10 13.90 -0.16
N ILE A 13 -7.77 13.30 0.82
CA ILE A 13 -7.78 11.85 1.04
C ILE A 13 -8.45 11.14 -0.13
N GLY A 14 -9.59 11.64 -0.61
CA GLY A 14 -10.32 11.03 -1.71
C GLY A 14 -9.54 11.06 -3.02
N LYS A 15 -8.77 12.13 -3.29
CA LYS A 15 -7.87 12.19 -4.45
C LYS A 15 -6.75 11.14 -4.36
N ILE A 16 -6.17 10.94 -3.17
CA ILE A 16 -5.15 9.91 -2.93
C ILE A 16 -5.72 8.51 -3.16
N PHE A 17 -6.86 8.22 -2.52
CA PHE A 17 -7.54 6.93 -2.66
C PHE A 17 -7.95 6.66 -4.10
N THR A 18 -8.49 7.65 -4.81
CA THR A 18 -8.92 7.49 -6.21
C THR A 18 -7.74 7.12 -7.11
N ARG A 19 -6.59 7.80 -6.98
CA ARG A 19 -5.39 7.50 -7.79
C ARG A 19 -4.84 6.11 -7.49
N LEU A 20 -4.67 5.79 -6.21
CA LEU A 20 -4.24 4.45 -5.78
C LEU A 20 -5.19 3.37 -6.28
N TYR A 21 -6.49 3.55 -6.10
CA TYR A 21 -7.51 2.59 -6.52
C TYR A 21 -7.52 2.38 -8.04
N ASN A 22 -7.41 3.46 -8.83
CA ASN A 22 -7.33 3.37 -10.28
C ASN A 22 -6.10 2.58 -10.76
N TYR A 23 -4.96 2.72 -10.07
CA TYR A 23 -3.76 1.96 -10.37
C TYR A 23 -3.90 0.50 -9.93
N PHE A 24 -4.26 0.25 -8.68
CA PHE A 24 -4.36 -1.09 -8.10
C PHE A 24 -5.40 -1.96 -8.80
N ARG A 25 -6.53 -1.38 -9.22
CA ARG A 25 -7.55 -2.11 -9.98
C ARG A 25 -7.02 -2.65 -11.31
N LYS A 26 -6.06 -1.97 -11.94
CA LYS A 26 -5.41 -2.40 -13.20
C LYS A 26 -4.20 -3.31 -12.96
N HIS A 27 -3.60 -3.26 -11.78
CA HIS A 27 -2.37 -3.96 -11.42
C HIS A 27 -2.55 -4.77 -10.12
N ILE A 28 -3.49 -5.71 -10.14
CA ILE A 28 -3.85 -6.54 -8.97
C ILE A 28 -2.62 -7.31 -8.46
N LEU A 29 -1.87 -7.96 -9.35
CA LEU A 29 -0.66 -8.72 -8.98
C LEU A 29 0.40 -7.85 -8.27
N PHE A 30 0.58 -6.60 -8.71
CA PHE A 30 1.50 -5.67 -8.08
C PHE A 30 1.00 -5.24 -6.70
N THR A 31 -0.31 -5.02 -6.59
CA THR A 31 -0.97 -4.69 -5.32
C THR A 31 -0.78 -5.81 -4.31
N ASP A 32 -1.04 -7.06 -4.69
CA ASP A 32 -0.86 -8.23 -3.82
C ASP A 32 0.59 -8.39 -3.40
N LEU A 33 1.54 -8.23 -4.32
CA LEU A 33 2.96 -8.33 -4.02
C LEU A 33 3.41 -7.27 -3.01
N ILE A 34 2.95 -6.02 -3.14
CA ILE A 34 3.23 -4.95 -2.17
C ILE A 34 2.71 -5.33 -0.78
N HIS A 35 1.46 -5.79 -0.68
CA HIS A 35 0.85 -6.08 0.61
C HIS A 35 1.46 -7.32 1.26
N ILE A 36 1.83 -8.35 0.49
CA ILE A 36 2.58 -9.51 0.99
C ILE A 36 3.95 -9.05 1.51
N THR A 37 4.67 -8.25 0.74
CA THR A 37 6.00 -7.74 1.11
C THR A 37 5.93 -6.91 2.39
N PHE A 38 4.96 -6.00 2.49
CA PHE A 38 4.74 -5.16 3.66
C PHE A 38 4.32 -6.00 4.88
N GLY A 39 3.38 -6.94 4.71
CA GLY A 39 2.92 -7.84 5.77
C GLY A 39 4.04 -8.73 6.30
N LEU A 40 4.90 -9.27 5.43
CA LEU A 40 6.10 -10.02 5.83
C LEU A 40 7.08 -9.14 6.61
N GLY A 41 7.30 -7.90 6.16
CA GLY A 41 8.14 -6.93 6.87
C GLY A 41 7.66 -6.65 8.29
N LEU A 42 6.36 -6.41 8.44
CA LEU A 42 5.70 -6.26 9.74
C LEU A 42 5.83 -7.53 10.61
N GLY A 43 5.60 -8.70 10.02
CA GLY A 43 5.71 -9.98 10.72
C GLY A 43 7.11 -10.23 11.28
N LEU A 44 8.16 -9.90 10.51
CA LEU A 44 9.55 -10.01 10.96
C LEU A 44 9.86 -9.05 12.11
N LEU A 45 9.37 -7.81 12.05
CA LEU A 45 9.52 -6.85 13.14
C LEU A 45 8.82 -7.32 14.43
N ILE A 46 7.58 -7.79 14.32
CA ILE A 46 6.80 -8.29 15.48
C ILE A 46 7.47 -9.51 16.08
N ALA A 47 8.00 -10.42 15.25
CA ALA A 47 8.70 -11.61 15.70
C ALA A 47 10.09 -11.31 16.30
N ASN A 48 10.53 -10.05 16.27
CA ASN A 48 11.86 -9.60 16.70
C ASN A 48 13.01 -10.42 16.06
N LYS A 49 12.80 -10.88 14.82
CA LYS A 49 13.75 -11.67 14.04
C LYS A 49 14.04 -10.95 12.73
N PHE A 50 15.31 -10.86 12.34
CA PHE A 50 15.73 -10.20 11.10
C PHE A 50 15.18 -8.76 10.99
N ILE A 51 15.32 -7.96 12.05
CA ILE A 51 14.78 -6.59 12.16
C ILE A 51 15.14 -5.75 10.92
N ILE A 52 16.40 -5.78 10.49
CA ILE A 52 16.87 -5.05 9.30
C ILE A 52 16.11 -5.50 8.04
N GLY A 53 15.91 -6.80 7.87
CA GLY A 53 15.11 -7.35 6.76
C GLY A 53 13.65 -6.91 6.83
N GLY A 54 13.06 -6.88 8.03
CA GLY A 54 11.73 -6.35 8.27
C GLY A 54 11.59 -4.88 7.85
N ILE A 55 12.55 -4.03 8.25
CA ILE A 55 12.60 -2.61 7.86
C ILE A 55 12.71 -2.46 6.33
N ILE A 56 13.60 -3.22 5.69
CA ILE A 56 13.78 -3.15 4.23
C ILE A 56 12.49 -3.52 3.50
N LEU A 57 11.81 -4.59 3.91
CA LEU A 57 10.55 -5.02 3.30
C LEU A 57 9.44 -3.98 3.49
N LEU A 58 9.37 -3.32 4.64
CA LEU A 58 8.42 -2.23 4.86
C LEU A 58 8.71 -1.02 3.95
N ILE A 59 9.99 -0.64 3.81
CA ILE A 59 10.39 0.43 2.89
C ILE A 59 9.97 0.08 1.47
N ILE A 60 10.21 -1.15 1.01
CA ILE A 60 9.79 -1.61 -0.33
C ILE A 60 8.26 -1.51 -0.48
N GLY A 61 7.50 -1.96 0.52
CA GLY A 61 6.03 -1.85 0.50
C GLY A 61 5.54 -0.40 0.42
N ILE A 62 6.12 0.50 1.21
CA ILE A 62 5.80 1.93 1.19
C ILE A 62 6.14 2.56 -0.17
N LEU A 63 7.32 2.26 -0.71
CA LEU A 63 7.73 2.73 -2.04
C LEU A 63 6.78 2.22 -3.13
N GLY A 64 6.29 0.99 -3.00
CA GLY A 64 5.26 0.43 -3.88
C GLY A 64 3.97 1.25 -3.88
N HIS A 65 3.48 1.67 -2.71
CA HIS A 65 2.32 2.55 -2.61
C HIS A 65 2.58 3.94 -3.20
N ILE A 66 3.75 4.52 -2.95
CA ILE A 66 4.15 5.82 -3.53
C ILE A 66 4.19 5.72 -5.06
N TYR A 67 4.78 4.67 -5.59
CA TYR A 67 4.84 4.43 -7.03
C TYR A 67 3.44 4.33 -7.65
N ALA A 68 2.55 3.56 -7.03
CA ALA A 68 1.16 3.45 -7.45
C ALA A 68 0.42 4.80 -7.43
N TYR A 69 0.67 5.64 -6.43
CA TYR A 69 0.08 6.97 -6.35
C TYR A 69 0.57 7.91 -7.47
N ILE A 70 1.87 7.85 -7.82
CA ILE A 70 2.45 8.67 -8.89
C ILE A 70 1.91 8.24 -10.26
N LYS A 71 1.71 6.93 -10.48
CA LYS A 71 1.29 6.36 -11.76
C LYS A 71 -0.22 6.30 -11.97
N GLY A 72 -1.01 6.22 -10.90
CA GLY A 72 -2.48 6.29 -10.93
C GLY A 72 -3.03 7.70 -11.12
#